data_AF-A0A9X8MGF1-F1
#
_entry.id   AF-A0A9X8MGF1-F1
#
_cell.length_a   1.000
_cell.length_b   1.000
_cell.length_c   1.000
_cell.angle_alpha   90.00
_cell.angle_beta   90.00
_cell.angle_gamma   90.00
#
_symmetry.space_group_name_H-M   'P 1'
#
loop_
_entity.id
_entity.type
_entity.pdbx_description
1 polymer ?
#
loop_
_entity_poly.entity_id
_entity_poly.type
_entity_poly.pdbx_seq_one_letter_code
_entity_poly.pdbx_strand_id
1 'polypeptide(L)'
;MNLIADKLARLDPPLKFLFEPRGTDMLLTLIDPAVPARVQRRLDPKLMMNKDALNLTLVYAVNELRAKGSHVPLEKDYIFI
;
A
#
# COMPACT_ATOMS: atom_id res chain seq x y z
N MET A 1 16.38 -6.79 -0.65
CA MET A 1 15.50 -5.71 -1.16
C MET A 1 14.06 -6.17 -0.99
N ASN A 2 13.21 -5.34 -0.36
CA ASN A 2 11.84 -5.72 0.01
C ASN A 2 10.92 -5.56 -1.21
N LEU A 3 10.48 -6.67 -1.80
CA LEU A 3 9.67 -6.73 -3.03
C LEU A 3 8.41 -5.83 -2.98
N ILE A 4 7.88 -5.59 -1.79
CA ILE A 4 6.73 -4.71 -1.55
C ILE A 4 7.09 -3.24 -1.80
N ALA A 5 8.24 -2.81 -1.29
CA ALA A 5 8.70 -1.43 -1.46
C ALA A 5 8.96 -1.13 -2.94
N ASP A 6 9.55 -2.08 -3.68
CA ASP A 6 9.82 -1.93 -5.12
C ASP A 6 8.52 -1.77 -5.94
N LYS A 7 7.44 -2.44 -5.54
CA LYS A 7 6.14 -2.33 -6.22
C LYS A 7 5.34 -1.11 -5.78
N LEU A 8 5.38 -0.73 -4.50
CA LEU A 8 4.80 0.53 -4.04
C LEU A 8 5.51 1.74 -4.68
N ALA A 9 6.82 1.63 -4.95
CA ALA A 9 7.55 2.63 -5.72
C ALA A 9 7.03 2.81 -7.15
N ARG A 10 6.40 1.80 -7.76
CA ARG A 10 5.74 1.95 -9.07
C ARG A 10 4.43 2.74 -8.99
N LEU A 11 3.84 2.86 -7.80
CA LEU A 11 2.70 3.73 -7.56
C LEU A 11 3.15 5.17 -7.27
N ASP A 12 4.45 5.44 -7.15
CA ASP A 12 5.03 6.76 -7.00
C ASP A 12 5.65 7.24 -8.33
N PRO A 13 5.06 8.21 -9.04
CA PRO A 13 3.84 8.96 -8.71
C PRO A 13 2.52 8.23 -9.10
N PRO A 14 1.38 8.59 -8.47
CA PRO A 14 1.20 9.71 -7.54
C PRO A 14 1.39 9.39 -6.04
N LEU A 15 1.33 8.12 -5.63
CA LEU A 15 1.31 7.77 -4.21
C LEU A 15 2.69 7.82 -3.56
N LYS A 16 2.78 8.46 -2.40
CA LYS A 16 3.88 8.29 -1.46
C LYS A 16 3.55 7.20 -0.45
N PHE A 17 4.57 6.50 0.03
CA PHE A 17 4.43 5.48 1.06
C PHE A 17 5.45 5.65 2.18
N LEU A 18 5.06 5.26 3.39
CA LEU A 18 5.90 5.24 4.58
C LEU A 18 5.76 3.90 5.28
N PHE A 19 6.88 3.34 5.72
CA PHE A 19 6.92 2.15 6.56
C PHE A 19 7.47 2.52 7.93
N GLU A 20 6.64 2.33 8.96
CA GLU A 20 7.02 2.58 10.35
C GLU A 20 7.00 1.25 11.13
N PRO A 21 8.13 0.80 11.69
CA PRO A 21 8.14 -0.34 12.60
C PRO A 21 7.30 -0.05 13.85
N ARG A 22 6.45 -1.00 14.24
CA ARG A 22 5.60 -0.96 15.43
C ARG A 22 5.75 -2.29 16.20
N GLY A 23 6.88 -2.43 16.89
CA GLY A 23 7.25 -3.68 17.57
C GLY A 23 7.54 -4.78 16.56
N THR A 24 6.77 -5.88 16.60
CA THR A 24 6.87 -6.98 15.62
C THR A 24 6.21 -6.66 14.28
N ASP A 25 5.41 -5.61 14.23
CA ASP A 25 4.55 -5.31 13.09
C ASP A 25 5.07 -4.09 12.35
N MET A 26 4.52 -3.86 11.16
CA MET A 26 4.86 -2.73 10.32
C MET A 26 3.61 -1.92 10.01
N LEU A 27 3.64 -0.61 10.24
CA LEU A 27 2.59 0.29 9.82
C LEU A 27 2.95 0.84 8.43
N LEU A 28 2.16 0.48 7.43
CA LEU A 28 2.21 1.07 6.11
C LEU A 28 1.24 2.25 6.06
N THR A 29 1.74 3.43 5.70
CA THR A 29 0.92 4.58 5.36
C THR A 29 1.04 4.86 3.86
N LEU A 30 -0.07 4.90 3.14
CA LEU A 30 -0.17 5.36 1.76
C LEU A 30 -0.80 6.76 1.72
N ILE A 31 -0.20 7.65 0.94
CA ILE A 31 -0.59 9.06 0.85
C ILE A 31 -0.65 9.42 -0.63
N ASP A 32 -1.77 9.95 -1.10
CA ASP A 32 -1.78 10.71 -2.34
C ASP A 32 -1.50 12.16 -1.97
N PRO A 33 -0.45 12.82 -2.47
CA PRO A 33 -0.19 14.23 -2.18
C PRO A 33 -1.06 15.18 -3.01
N ALA A 34 -1.66 14.72 -4.11
CA ALA A 34 -2.49 15.55 -4.98
C ALA A 34 -3.90 15.77 -4.43
N VAL A 35 -4.34 14.91 -3.51
CA VAL A 35 -5.62 15.03 -2.78
C VAL A 35 -5.36 14.81 -1.29
N PRO A 36 -6.15 15.34 -0.36
CA PRO A 36 -5.94 15.12 1.08
C PRO A 36 -6.34 13.70 1.54
N ALA A 37 -5.93 12.65 0.80
CA ALA A 37 -6.26 11.26 1.04
C ALA A 37 -5.05 10.51 1.62
N ARG A 38 -5.29 9.80 2.73
CA ARG A 38 -4.34 8.87 3.34
C ARG A 38 -5.02 7.61 3.81
N VAL A 39 -4.29 6.51 3.81
CA VAL A 39 -4.74 5.21 4.30
C VAL A 39 -3.60 4.55 5.07
N GLN A 40 -3.94 3.89 6.17
CA GLN A 40 -2.99 3.16 7.00
C GLN A 40 -3.38 1.69 7.08
N ARG A 41 -2.37 0.81 7.09
CA ARG A 41 -2.52 -0.65 7.28
C ARG A 41 -1.45 -1.17 8.20
N ARG A 42 -1.87 -1.93 9.21
CA ARG A 42 -0.97 -2.72 10.05
C ARG A 42 -0.66 -4.02 9.32
N LEU A 43 0.62 -4.31 9.17
CA LEU A 43 1.15 -5.51 8.55
C LEU A 43 1.86 -6.32 9.63
N ASP A 44 1.16 -7.33 10.14
CA ASP A 44 1.79 -8.28 11.06
C ASP A 44 2.72 -9.26 10.31
N PRO A 45 3.63 -9.97 11.01
CA PRO A 45 4.55 -10.91 10.37
C PRO A 45 3.86 -12.00 9.53
N LYS A 46 2.71 -12.51 9.96
CA LYS A 46 1.99 -13.56 9.23
C LYS A 46 1.43 -13.02 7.92
N LEU A 47 0.87 -11.80 7.95
CA LEU A 47 0.40 -11.11 6.77
C LEU A 47 1.54 -10.83 5.80
N MET A 48 2.70 -10.35 6.30
CA MET A 48 3.87 -10.10 5.46
C MET A 48 4.45 -11.37 4.81
N MET A 49 4.27 -12.53 5.43
CA MET A 49 4.68 -13.83 4.88
C MET A 49 3.67 -14.43 3.89
N ASN A 50 2.40 -13.97 3.91
CA ASN A 50 1.36 -14.43 3.00
C ASN A 50 1.16 -13.43 1.85
N LYS A 51 1.72 -13.77 0.69
CA LYS A 51 1.72 -12.94 -0.51
C LYS A 51 0.31 -12.53 -0.96
N ASP A 52 -0.63 -13.46 -0.99
CA ASP A 52 -2.00 -13.20 -1.46
C ASP A 52 -2.75 -12.28 -0.50
N ALA A 53 -2.65 -12.55 0.80
CA ALA A 53 -3.30 -11.73 1.82
C ALA A 53 -2.73 -10.31 1.86
N LEU A 54 -1.42 -10.17 1.69
CA LEU A 54 -0.76 -8.88 1.60
C LEU A 54 -1.17 -8.11 0.34
N ASN A 55 -1.22 -8.78 -0.82
CA ASN A 55 -1.68 -8.16 -2.07
C ASN A 55 -3.09 -7.62 -1.95
N LEU A 56 -3.99 -8.43 -1.40
CA LEU A 56 -5.37 -8.05 -1.21
C LEU A 56 -5.48 -6.85 -0.25
N THR A 57 -4.66 -6.84 0.81
CA THR A 57 -4.58 -5.70 1.75
C THR A 57 -4.16 -4.41 1.04
N LEU A 58 -3.16 -4.49 0.15
CA LEU A 58 -2.69 -3.34 -0.64
C LEU A 58 -3.73 -2.86 -1.65
N VAL A 59 -4.37 -3.77 -2.38
CA VAL A 59 -5.48 -3.46 -3.31
C VAL A 59 -6.60 -2.73 -2.57
N TYR A 60 -7.01 -3.22 -1.40
CA TYR A 60 -8.04 -2.55 -0.60
C TYR A 60 -7.60 -1.18 -0.10
N ALA A 61 -6.33 -1.01 0.28
CA ALA A 61 -5.83 0.29 0.71
C ALA A 61 -5.82 1.32 -0.43
N VAL A 62 -5.45 0.90 -1.64
CA VAL A 62 -5.49 1.77 -2.83
C VAL A 62 -6.93 2.08 -3.24
N ASN A 63 -7.84 1.11 -3.19
CA ASN A 63 -9.26 1.37 -3.44
C ASN A 63 -9.87 2.34 -2.42
N GLU A 64 -9.45 2.26 -1.15
CA GLU A 64 -9.87 3.23 -0.14
C GLU A 64 -9.33 4.64 -0.46
N LEU A 65 -8.09 4.78 -0.95
CA LEU A 65 -7.58 6.07 -1.43
C LEU A 65 -8.44 6.60 -2.60
N ARG A 66 -8.81 5.74 -3.54
CA ARG A 66 -9.67 6.13 -4.67
C ARG A 66 -11.06 6.57 -4.21
N ALA A 67 -11.64 5.89 -3.23
CA ALA A 67 -12.89 6.31 -2.60
C ALA A 67 -12.78 7.67 -1.89
N LYS A 68 -11.57 8.08 -1.49
CA LYS A 68 -11.25 9.41 -0.93
C LYS A 68 -10.89 10.45 -2.00
N GLY A 69 -11.07 10.14 -3.28
CA GLY A 69 -10.82 11.05 -4.39
C GLY A 69 -9.44 10.92 -5.05
N SER A 70 -8.60 9.98 -4.63
CA SER A 70 -7.35 9.69 -5.35
C SER A 70 -7.63 9.16 -6.74
N HIS A 71 -6.85 9.62 -7.72
CA HIS A 71 -6.91 9.13 -9.10
C HIS A 71 -5.81 8.12 -9.42
N VAL A 72 -5.19 7.53 -8.39
CA VAL A 72 -4.18 6.49 -8.59
C VAL A 72 -4.72 5.38 -9.51
N PRO A 73 -4.00 5.03 -10.58
CA PRO A 73 -4.40 3.94 -11.45
C PRO A 73 -4.31 2.62 -10.68
N LEU A 74 -5.41 1.86 -10.70
CA LEU A 74 -5.42 0.46 -10.27
C LEU A 74 -5.66 -0.38 -11.51
N GLU A 75 -4.61 -0.58 -12.30
CA GLU A 75 -4.60 -1.51 -13.42
C GLU A 75 -4.88 -2.94 -12.96
N LYS A 76 -5.47 -3.76 -13.84
CA LYS A 76 -5.80 -5.16 -13.54
C LYS A 76 -4.58 -6.01 -13.16
N ASP A 77 -3.39 -5.55 -13.52
CA ASP A 77 -2.12 -6.24 -13.30
C ASP A 77 -1.37 -5.81 -12.02
N TYR A 78 -2.00 -5.03 -11.13
CA TYR A 78 -1.46 -4.80 -9.78
C TYR A 78 -1.61 -6.05 -8.90
N ILE A 79 -0.95 -7.13 -9.31
CA ILE A 79 -0.60 -8.24 -8.44
C ILE A 79 0.61 -7.76 -7.65
N PHE A 80 0.38 -7.36 -6.40
CA PHE A 80 1.44 -6.80 -5.57
C PHE A 80 2.52 -7.82 -5.20
N ILE A 81 2.32 -9.13 -5.42
CA ILE A 81 3.31 -10.20 -5.19
C ILE A 81 2.92 -11.47 -5.94
#